data_AF-A0A8W8P3M2-F1
#
_entry.id   AF-A0A8W8P3M2-F1
#
_cell.length_a   1.000
_cell.length_b   1.000
_cell.length_c   1.000
_cell.angle_alpha   90.00
_cell.angle_beta   90.00
_cell.angle_gamma   90.00
#
_symmetry.space_group_name_H-M   'P 1'
#
loop_
_entity.id
_entity.type
_entity.pdbx_description
1 polymer ?
#
loop_
_entity_poly.entity_id
_entity_poly.type
_entity_poly.pdbx_seq_one_letter_code
_entity_poly.pdbx_strand_id
1 'polypeptide(L)'
;MGLLLFRVCLVINAFNIATENPVRAKPYRFPVYPVNECPRSKDEFETAAQRRNCTKGLRYLCAPNKYLSSLIEFCTDRHKSLYQEGNCVILEGTGDLDHYSCVDKFNSTCPLEFYNDEEIYKCE
;
A
#
# COMPACT_ATOMS: atom_id res chain seq x y z
N MET A 1 -47.91 -11.95 -33.54
CA MET A 1 -47.79 -10.47 -33.48
C MET A 1 -48.05 -10.07 -32.04
N GLY A 2 -47.05 -10.08 -31.15
CA GLY A 2 -46.07 -9.00 -30.92
C GLY A 2 -46.32 -8.50 -29.49
N LEU A 3 -45.39 -8.06 -28.65
CA LEU A 3 -43.96 -7.81 -28.73
C LEU A 3 -43.51 -7.77 -27.25
N LEU A 4 -42.50 -8.57 -26.86
CA LEU A 4 -41.89 -8.52 -25.53
C LEU A 4 -41.26 -7.15 -25.29
N LEU A 5 -41.54 -6.49 -24.16
CA LEU A 5 -40.73 -5.37 -23.67
C LEU A 5 -40.68 -5.35 -22.13
N PHE A 6 -39.98 -6.30 -21.52
CA PHE A 6 -39.38 -6.07 -20.20
C PHE A 6 -38.05 -5.34 -20.41
N ARG A 7 -38.04 -4.02 -20.21
CA ARG A 7 -36.79 -3.25 -20.16
C ARG A 7 -36.13 -3.49 -18.79
N VAL A 8 -35.20 -4.45 -18.75
CA VAL A 8 -34.21 -4.52 -17.66
C VAL A 8 -33.09 -3.55 -18.04
N CYS A 9 -33.07 -2.37 -17.43
CA CYS A 9 -31.94 -1.46 -17.51
C CYS A 9 -30.80 -2.03 -16.64
N LEU A 10 -29.90 -2.80 -17.24
CA LEU A 10 -28.62 -3.15 -16.63
C LEU A 10 -27.76 -1.89 -16.54
N VAL A 11 -27.78 -1.24 -15.38
CA VAL A 11 -26.82 -0.18 -15.05
C VAL A 11 -25.50 -0.88 -14.70
N ILE A 12 -24.67 -1.11 -15.71
CA ILE A 12 -23.32 -1.62 -15.50
C ILE A 12 -22.51 -0.44 -14.96
N ASN A 13 -22.39 -0.33 -13.63
CA ASN A 13 -21.37 0.50 -13.01
C ASN A 13 -20.02 -0.12 -13.37
N ALA A 14 -19.37 0.43 -14.39
CA ALA A 14 -17.99 0.12 -14.73
C ALA A 14 -17.09 0.70 -13.63
N PHE A 15 -16.86 -0.07 -12.57
CA PHE A 15 -15.71 0.17 -11.71
C PHE A 15 -14.48 -0.08 -12.57
N ASN A 16 -13.74 1.00 -12.88
CA ASN A 16 -12.43 0.91 -13.51
C ASN A 16 -11.49 0.20 -12.52
N ILE A 17 -11.38 -1.12 -12.63
CA ILE A 17 -10.33 -1.86 -11.93
C ILE A 17 -9.06 -1.60 -12.73
N ALA A 18 -8.27 -0.62 -12.28
CA ALA A 18 -6.90 -0.46 -12.76
C ALA A 18 -6.17 -1.79 -12.48
N THR A 19 -5.90 -2.54 -13.53
CA THR A 19 -5.11 -3.77 -13.45
C THR A 19 -3.64 -3.37 -13.44
N GLU A 20 -3.17 -2.94 -12.27
CA GLU A 20 -1.75 -2.72 -12.04
C GLU A 20 -1.03 -4.07 -12.11
N ASN A 21 -0.15 -4.23 -13.09
CA ASN A 21 0.62 -5.46 -13.24
C ASN A 21 1.69 -5.52 -12.14
N PRO A 22 1.81 -6.64 -11.41
CA PRO A 22 2.90 -6.80 -10.45
C PRO A 22 4.24 -6.70 -11.13
N VAL A 23 5.12 -5.87 -10.59
CA VAL A 23 6.53 -5.92 -10.96
C VAL A 23 7.19 -6.87 -9.97
N ARG A 24 7.64 -8.04 -10.45
CA ARG A 24 8.63 -8.83 -9.71
C ARG A 24 9.98 -8.13 -9.87
N ALA A 25 10.11 -6.97 -9.22
CA ALA A 25 11.35 -6.22 -9.22
C ALA A 25 12.36 -7.12 -8.51
N LYS A 26 13.32 -7.69 -9.24
CA LYS A 26 14.50 -8.31 -8.62
C LYS A 26 15.20 -7.16 -7.90
N PRO A 27 14.90 -6.94 -6.61
CA PRO A 27 15.36 -7.85 -5.56
C PRO A 27 14.29 -8.51 -4.65
N TYR A 28 12.99 -8.24 -4.82
CA TYR A 28 11.97 -8.66 -3.85
C TYR A 28 11.46 -10.10 -4.06
N ARG A 29 11.23 -10.81 -2.96
CA ARG A 29 10.75 -12.20 -2.90
C ARG A 29 9.25 -12.35 -3.13
N PHE A 30 8.52 -11.24 -3.08
CA PHE A 30 7.09 -11.16 -3.35
C PHE A 30 6.80 -10.09 -4.41
N PRO A 31 5.60 -10.13 -5.03
CA PRO A 31 5.20 -9.09 -5.97
C PRO A 31 5.09 -7.73 -5.27
N VAL A 32 5.63 -6.69 -5.92
CA VAL A 32 5.46 -5.29 -5.51
C VAL A 32 4.80 -4.51 -6.64
N TYR A 33 4.06 -3.47 -6.30
CA TYR A 33 3.27 -2.69 -7.24
C TYR A 33 3.66 -1.22 -7.09
N PRO A 34 4.26 -0.60 -8.12
CA PRO A 34 4.57 0.82 -8.09
C PRO A 34 3.29 1.64 -7.97
N VAL A 35 3.31 2.64 -7.09
CA VAL A 35 2.22 3.60 -6.91
C VAL A 35 2.76 5.01 -6.96
N ASN A 36 1.91 5.98 -7.33
CA ASN A 36 2.30 7.40 -7.33
C ASN A 36 2.24 8.01 -5.93
N GLU A 37 1.35 7.51 -5.08
CA GLU A 37 1.17 7.95 -3.71
C GLU A 37 0.79 6.77 -2.82
N CYS A 38 1.28 6.81 -1.58
CA CYS A 38 0.80 5.92 -0.52
C CYS A 38 -0.39 6.57 0.20
N PRO A 39 -1.24 5.76 0.86
CA PRO A 39 -2.33 6.26 1.68
C PRO A 39 -1.86 7.26 2.73
N ARG A 40 -2.55 8.40 2.86
CA ARG A 40 -2.25 9.45 3.85
C ARG A 40 -3.26 9.48 5.01
N SER A 41 -4.22 8.58 5.00
CA SER A 41 -5.23 8.44 6.04
C SER A 41 -5.55 6.97 6.31
N LYS A 42 -6.15 6.71 7.47
CA LYS A 42 -6.60 5.37 7.84
C LYS A 42 -7.61 4.81 6.82
N ASP A 43 -8.55 5.64 6.38
CA ASP A 43 -9.60 5.23 5.44
C ASP A 43 -9.01 4.89 4.05
N GLU A 44 -8.05 5.67 3.58
CA GLU A 44 -7.30 5.37 2.36
C GLU A 44 -6.47 4.07 2.52
N PHE A 45 -5.87 3.87 3.69
CA PHE A 45 -5.08 2.68 3.97
C PHE A 45 -5.94 1.42 3.95
N GLU A 46 -7.09 1.45 4.62
CA GLU A 46 -8.05 0.34 4.63
C GLU A 46 -8.60 0.07 3.22
N THR A 47 -8.92 1.12 2.46
CA THR A 47 -9.39 1.00 1.07
C THR A 47 -8.32 0.37 0.16
N ALA A 48 -7.07 0.83 0.28
CA ALA A 48 -5.96 0.29 -0.50
C ALA A 48 -5.65 -1.16 -0.10
N ALA A 49 -5.68 -1.49 1.20
CA ALA A 49 -5.52 -2.85 1.69
C ALA A 49 -6.60 -3.81 1.14
N GLN A 50 -7.86 -3.36 1.10
CA GLN A 50 -8.96 -4.11 0.51
C GLN A 50 -8.76 -4.31 -1.00
N ARG A 51 -8.38 -3.25 -1.74
CA ARG A 51 -8.08 -3.32 -3.18
C ARG A 51 -6.94 -4.28 -3.48
N ARG A 52 -5.86 -4.24 -2.69
CA ARG A 52 -4.67 -5.08 -2.83
C ARG A 52 -4.97 -6.55 -2.50
N ASN A 53 -5.98 -6.79 -1.66
CA ASN A 53 -6.52 -8.09 -1.30
C ASN A 53 -5.44 -9.10 -0.88
N CYS A 54 -4.64 -8.72 0.12
CA CYS A 54 -3.60 -9.60 0.66
C CYS A 54 -4.24 -10.87 1.25
N THR A 55 -3.79 -12.03 0.78
CA THR A 55 -4.31 -13.33 1.22
C THR A 55 -4.03 -13.59 2.70
N LYS A 56 -4.81 -14.48 3.32
CA LYS A 56 -4.75 -14.79 4.75
C LYS A 56 -3.30 -15.05 5.22
N GLY A 57 -2.87 -14.31 6.24
CA GLY A 57 -1.52 -14.36 6.80
C GLY A 57 -0.56 -13.30 6.26
N LEU A 58 -0.94 -12.57 5.21
CA LEU A 58 -0.20 -11.42 4.70
C LEU A 58 -0.92 -10.11 5.07
N ARG A 59 -0.14 -9.05 5.21
CA ARG A 59 -0.61 -7.70 5.55
C ARG A 59 -0.23 -6.72 4.45
N TYR A 60 -1.12 -5.76 4.19
CA TYR A 60 -0.88 -4.68 3.26
C TYR A 60 0.09 -3.66 3.87
N LEU A 61 1.06 -3.21 3.07
CA LEU A 61 1.86 -2.02 3.36
C LEU A 61 2.10 -1.24 2.07
N CYS A 62 2.34 0.06 2.23
CA CYS A 62 2.82 0.95 1.18
C CYS A 62 3.98 1.75 1.76
N ALA A 63 5.12 1.73 1.08
CA ALA A 63 6.34 2.38 1.57
C ALA A 63 7.28 2.73 0.39
N PRO A 64 8.28 3.58 0.63
CA PRO A 64 9.40 3.73 -0.29
C PRO A 64 10.11 2.40 -0.54
N ASN A 65 10.57 2.22 -1.79
CA ASN A 65 11.48 1.13 -2.13
C ASN A 65 12.85 1.30 -1.42
N LYS A 66 13.70 0.27 -1.50
CA LYS A 66 15.03 0.29 -0.84
C LYS A 66 15.97 1.40 -1.32
N TYR A 67 15.68 2.01 -2.46
CA TYR A 67 16.47 3.08 -3.07
C TYR A 67 15.86 4.47 -2.83
N LEU A 68 14.75 4.55 -2.08
CA LEU A 68 13.97 5.76 -1.85
C LEU A 68 13.54 6.49 -3.14
N SER A 69 13.47 5.76 -4.26
CA SER A 69 13.27 6.34 -5.59
C SER A 69 11.84 6.23 -6.11
N SER A 70 11.03 5.36 -5.52
CA SER A 70 9.63 5.15 -5.87
C SER A 70 8.86 4.60 -4.69
N LEU A 71 7.55 4.88 -4.65
CA LEU A 71 6.62 4.25 -3.72
C LEU A 71 6.13 2.92 -4.27
N ILE A 72 5.94 1.95 -3.39
CA ILE A 72 5.47 0.62 -3.73
C ILE A 72 4.46 0.15 -2.70
N GLU A 73 3.40 -0.52 -3.16
CA GLU A 73 2.51 -1.29 -2.31
C GLU A 73 2.80 -2.79 -2.45
N PHE A 74 2.63 -3.54 -1.35
CA PHE A 74 2.93 -4.96 -1.31
C PHE A 74 2.21 -5.68 -0.16
N CYS A 75 2.19 -7.01 -0.25
CA CYS A 75 1.70 -7.88 0.81
C CYS A 75 2.90 -8.53 1.51
N THR A 76 3.07 -8.26 2.81
CA THR A 76 4.17 -8.78 3.63
C THR A 76 3.70 -9.88 4.58
N ASP A 77 4.54 -10.89 4.79
CA ASP A 77 4.37 -11.91 5.84
C ASP A 77 5.08 -11.51 7.15
N ARG A 78 5.76 -10.34 7.17
CA ARG A 78 6.44 -9.86 8.37
C ARG A 78 5.41 -9.55 9.45
N HIS A 79 5.75 -9.91 10.68
CA HIS A 79 4.95 -9.57 11.85
C HIS A 79 4.87 -8.05 12.01
N LYS A 80 3.78 -7.60 12.64
CA LYS A 80 3.60 -6.20 13.01
C LYS A 80 4.76 -5.77 13.90
N SER A 81 5.37 -4.64 13.56
CA SER A 81 6.48 -4.06 14.31
C SER A 81 6.12 -2.65 14.77
N LEU A 82 6.67 -2.27 15.93
CA LEU A 82 6.58 -0.93 16.49
C LEU A 82 7.82 -0.14 16.05
N TYR A 83 7.60 1.06 15.52
CA TYR A 83 8.65 1.96 15.05
C TYR A 83 8.73 3.17 15.98
N GLN A 84 9.96 3.66 16.18
CA GLN A 84 10.23 4.83 17.00
C GLN A 84 9.80 6.11 16.30
N GLU A 85 9.57 7.17 17.08
CA GLU A 85 9.45 8.53 16.55
C GLU A 85 10.65 8.88 15.66
N GLY A 86 10.45 9.78 14.69
CA GLY A 86 11.52 10.22 13.81
C GLY A 86 11.93 9.22 12.72
N ASN A 87 11.29 8.05 12.66
CA ASN A 87 11.63 6.97 11.74
C ASN A 87 10.41 6.52 10.94
N CYS A 88 10.61 6.21 9.66
CA CYS A 88 9.60 5.69 8.77
C CYS A 88 10.02 4.33 8.20
N VAL A 89 9.06 3.51 7.78
CA VAL A 89 9.34 2.15 7.28
C VAL A 89 9.83 2.22 5.84
N ILE A 90 10.84 1.41 5.52
CA ILE A 90 11.24 1.10 4.15
C ILE A 90 11.23 -0.40 3.90
N LEU A 91 11.06 -0.77 2.63
CA LEU A 91 11.28 -2.14 2.20
C LEU A 91 12.77 -2.37 1.90
N GLU A 92 13.43 -3.20 2.71
CA GLU A 92 14.86 -3.49 2.68
C GLU A 92 15.13 -4.88 2.07
N GLY A 93 16.34 -5.06 1.52
CA GLY A 93 16.81 -6.35 1.03
C GLY A 93 15.89 -7.00 0.00
N THR A 94 15.39 -8.20 0.34
CA THR A 94 14.47 -8.97 -0.53
C THR A 94 13.01 -8.94 -0.05
N GLY A 95 12.70 -8.27 1.06
CA GLY A 95 11.37 -8.32 1.65
C GLY A 95 11.35 -8.20 3.17
N ASP A 96 12.33 -7.51 3.73
CA ASP A 96 12.41 -7.16 5.14
C ASP A 96 11.93 -5.72 5.33
N LEU A 97 11.42 -5.42 6.52
CA LEU A 97 11.07 -4.05 6.87
C LEU A 97 12.22 -3.49 7.69
N ASP A 98 12.74 -2.35 7.25
CA ASP A 98 13.70 -1.57 8.00
C ASP A 98 13.15 -0.16 8.24
N HIS A 99 13.92 0.65 8.94
CA HIS A 99 13.57 2.01 9.28
C HIS A 99 14.54 2.98 8.60
N TYR A 100 14.02 4.12 8.17
CA TYR A 100 14.81 5.26 7.73
C TYR A 100 14.46 6.48 8.57
N SER A 101 15.47 7.26 8.94
CA SER A 101 15.23 8.50 9.64
C SER A 101 14.60 9.52 8.71
N CYS A 102 13.36 9.92 8.99
CA CYS A 102 12.64 10.91 8.18
C CYS A 102 12.93 12.35 8.61
N VAL A 103 13.48 12.57 9.80
CA VAL A 103 13.78 13.92 10.32
C VAL A 103 14.77 14.69 9.44
N ASP A 104 15.69 13.97 8.78
CA ASP A 104 16.71 14.58 7.93
C ASP A 104 16.17 15.01 6.54
N LYS A 105 14.98 14.55 6.16
CA LYS A 105 14.40 14.79 4.82
C LYS A 105 13.00 15.42 4.82
N PHE A 106 12.18 15.15 5.82
CA PHE A 106 10.76 15.48 5.82
C PHE A 106 10.29 15.97 7.21
N ASN A 107 10.53 17.25 7.52
CA ASN A 107 10.24 17.81 8.85
C ASN A 107 8.74 17.83 9.24
N SER A 108 7.81 17.84 8.27
CA SER A 108 6.36 17.97 8.57
C SER A 108 5.59 16.66 8.58
N THR A 109 6.17 15.58 8.03
CA THR A 109 5.49 14.30 7.79
C THR A 109 6.12 13.14 8.56
N CYS A 110 7.06 13.43 9.45
CA CYS A 110 7.75 12.45 10.26
C CYS A 110 6.98 12.19 11.57
N PRO A 111 6.68 10.92 11.93
CA PRO A 111 5.93 10.61 13.14
C PRO A 111 6.58 11.17 14.41
N LEU A 112 5.78 11.85 15.23
CA LEU A 112 6.18 12.42 16.52
C LEU A 112 5.97 11.47 17.71
N GLU A 113 5.38 10.30 17.45
CA GLU A 113 5.12 9.27 18.44
C GLU A 113 5.43 7.90 17.85
N PHE A 114 5.58 6.91 18.72
CA PHE A 114 5.67 5.51 18.30
C PHE A 114 4.42 5.11 17.53
N TYR A 115 4.60 4.30 16.50
CA TYR A 115 3.50 3.84 15.66
C TYR A 115 3.80 2.44 15.12
N ASN A 116 2.76 1.72 14.71
CA ASN A 116 2.93 0.43 14.06
C ASN A 116 3.01 0.57 12.54
N ASP A 117 3.57 -0.41 11.84
CA ASP A 117 3.59 -0.42 10.36
C ASP A 117 2.20 -0.33 9.69
N GLU A 118 1.12 -0.74 10.35
CA GLU A 118 -0.26 -0.53 9.87
C GLU A 118 -0.73 0.93 9.97
N GLU A 119 0.01 1.76 10.70
CA GLU A 119 -0.20 3.21 10.84
C GLU A 119 0.82 3.99 10.00
N ILE A 120 1.45 3.35 9.01
CA ILE A 120 2.46 3.95 8.14
C ILE A 120 1.98 5.19 7.38
N TYR A 121 0.68 5.36 7.19
CA TYR A 121 0.10 6.60 6.64
C TYR A 121 0.43 7.86 7.47
N LYS A 122 0.94 7.70 8.71
CA LYS A 122 1.50 8.81 9.50
C LYS A 122 2.84 9.33 8.98
N CYS A 123 3.45 8.65 8.01
CA CYS A 123 4.73 8.96 7.38
C CYS A 123 4.63 9.60 5.97
N GLU A 124 3.42 9.78 5.43
CA GLU A 124 3.16 10.05 3.99
C GLU A 124 2.45 11.38 3.69
#